data_AF-A0A3N1TBE5-F1
#
_entry.id   AF-A0A3N1TBE5-F1
#
_cell.length_a   1.000
_cell.length_b   1.000
_cell.length_c   1.000
_cell.angle_alpha   90.00
_cell.angle_beta   90.00
_cell.angle_gamma   90.00
#
_symmetry.space_group_name_H-M   'P 1'
#
loop_
_entity.id
_entity.type
_entity.pdbx_description
1 polymer ?
#
loop_
_entity_poly.entity_id
_entity_poly.type
_entity_poly.pdbx_seq_one_letter_code
_entity_poly.pdbx_strand_id
1 'polypeptide(L)'
;MTSTIAEPYGRIAPAFPASPDQHLMAEPTRATLRVQSRMLAATRSFLTAQGFQELLPPVIGPVTDPGIRGSKQVDIDFYGHKYKLMTSAILYKQASLMAFEKIFYIAPNVRLEPLETAVTHRHLAEFHQIDVEIRDAGREDAMELAERLVAHVVDEVVREMPGDLELLGRDRDAFREVVQGAFARTTHREATADLVALGHPQDPGAEIDWEGEEILSAKTSRPFFVVDYPKGSRGFYDQEDSERPGILRNFDLIAPEGYGELASGSEREHDYAALVTRMRETGENPAKYGWYLDLARRGIPASSGFGIGLERFTRYVTGRTAAWEASAYPKLPGVVSA
;
A
#
# COMPACT_ATOMS: atom_id res chain seq x y z
N MET A 1 -0.32 -9.93 31.66
CA MET A 1 -1.79 -10.02 31.73
C MET A 1 -2.33 -9.37 30.46
N THR A 2 -2.91 -10.16 29.57
CA THR A 2 -3.57 -9.66 28.36
C THR A 2 -4.75 -8.77 28.78
N SER A 3 -4.71 -7.50 28.39
CA SER A 3 -5.84 -6.59 28.59
C SER A 3 -6.88 -6.88 27.52
N THR A 4 -7.98 -7.51 27.90
CA THR A 4 -9.17 -7.59 27.04
C THR A 4 -9.83 -6.21 27.08
N ILE A 5 -9.65 -5.42 26.03
CA ILE A 5 -10.40 -4.17 25.88
C ILE A 5 -11.85 -4.57 25.66
N ALA A 6 -12.74 -4.18 26.56
CA ALA A 6 -14.17 -4.47 26.46
C ALA A 6 -14.72 -3.89 25.15
N GLU A 7 -15.26 -4.77 24.31
CA GLU A 7 -15.67 -4.41 22.95
C GLU A 7 -17.12 -3.90 22.91
N PRO A 8 -17.43 -2.92 22.04
CA PRO A 8 -18.78 -2.72 21.56
C PRO A 8 -19.23 -3.72 20.47
N TYR A 9 -18.38 -4.65 19.99
CA TYR A 9 -18.60 -5.33 18.71
C TYR A 9 -18.39 -6.86 18.62
N GLY A 10 -18.10 -7.57 19.72
CA GLY A 10 -18.25 -9.03 19.81
C GLY A 10 -17.34 -9.91 18.91
N ARG A 11 -16.17 -9.43 18.49
CA ARG A 11 -15.14 -10.19 17.79
C ARG A 11 -13.77 -9.95 18.41
N ILE A 12 -13.27 -10.95 19.15
CA ILE A 12 -11.98 -11.00 19.86
C ILE A 12 -10.89 -10.18 19.15
N ALA A 13 -10.65 -8.97 19.65
CA ALA A 13 -9.49 -8.17 19.27
C ALA A 13 -8.19 -9.00 19.36
N PRO A 14 -7.26 -8.86 18.40
CA PRO A 14 -5.99 -9.57 18.46
C PRO A 14 -5.25 -9.27 19.76
N ALA A 15 -4.47 -10.24 20.26
CA ALA A 15 -3.66 -10.07 21.46
C ALA A 15 -2.71 -8.89 21.27
N PHE A 16 -3.08 -7.74 21.81
CA PHE A 16 -2.32 -6.49 21.73
C PHE A 16 -1.36 -6.42 22.92
N PRO A 17 -0.14 -5.88 22.75
CA PRO A 17 0.80 -5.76 23.85
C PRO A 17 0.20 -4.91 24.98
N ALA A 18 0.42 -5.34 26.23
CA ALA A 18 -0.18 -4.67 27.39
C ALA A 18 0.43 -3.29 27.67
N SER A 19 1.64 -3.02 27.17
CA SER A 19 2.32 -1.73 27.26
C SER A 19 3.40 -1.56 26.18
N PRO A 20 3.80 -0.32 25.85
CA PRO A 20 4.87 -0.07 24.87
C PRO A 20 6.21 -0.72 25.21
N ASP A 21 6.60 -0.75 26.48
CA ASP A 21 7.86 -1.36 26.92
C ASP A 21 7.88 -2.87 26.72
N GLN A 22 6.78 -3.57 27.04
CA GLN A 22 6.68 -5.02 26.80
C GLN A 22 6.75 -5.34 25.30
N HIS A 23 6.10 -4.54 24.46
CA HIS A 23 6.18 -4.68 23.01
C HIS A 23 7.60 -4.50 22.49
N LEU A 24 8.23 -3.38 22.84
CA LEU A 24 9.54 -2.99 22.32
C LEU A 24 10.69 -3.86 22.86
N MET A 25 10.52 -4.47 24.04
CA MET A 25 11.53 -5.36 24.63
C MET A 25 11.41 -6.81 24.14
N ALA A 26 10.27 -7.21 23.58
CA ALA A 26 10.08 -8.56 23.06
C ALA A 26 11.08 -8.85 21.92
N GLU A 27 11.82 -9.97 22.03
CA GLU A 27 12.82 -10.35 21.02
C GLU A 27 12.26 -10.44 19.60
N PRO A 28 11.06 -11.03 19.37
CA PRO A 28 10.45 -11.05 18.05
C PRO A 28 10.23 -9.64 17.49
N THR A 29 9.69 -8.71 18.28
CA THR A 29 9.48 -7.32 17.85
C THR A 29 10.80 -6.63 17.50
N ARG A 30 11.83 -6.79 18.34
CA ARG A 30 13.15 -6.17 18.09
C ARG A 30 13.79 -6.69 16.81
N ALA A 31 13.70 -8.00 16.55
CA ALA A 31 14.19 -8.59 15.31
C ALA A 31 13.40 -8.09 14.09
N THR A 32 12.06 -8.05 14.17
CA THR A 32 11.21 -7.50 13.11
C THR A 32 11.57 -6.04 12.77
N LEU A 33 11.76 -5.19 13.78
CA LEU A 33 12.11 -3.78 13.58
C LEU A 33 13.55 -3.59 13.03
N ARG A 34 14.49 -4.48 13.37
CA ARG A 34 15.82 -4.50 12.74
C ARG A 34 15.74 -4.86 11.26
N VAL A 35 14.94 -5.87 10.91
CA VAL A 35 14.68 -6.24 9.51
C VAL A 35 14.02 -5.08 8.76
N GLN A 36 12.99 -4.44 9.32
CA GLN A 36 12.35 -3.28 8.69
C GLN A 36 13.35 -2.12 8.44
N SER A 37 14.22 -1.84 9.41
CA SER A 37 15.27 -0.83 9.26
C SER A 37 16.22 -1.17 8.10
N ARG A 38 16.63 -2.43 7.97
CA ARG A 38 17.42 -2.92 6.84
C ARG A 38 16.67 -2.78 5.52
N MET A 39 15.40 -3.15 5.48
CA MET A 39 14.55 -3.03 4.28
C MET A 39 14.46 -1.58 3.77
N LEU A 40 14.34 -0.61 4.69
CA LEU A 40 14.35 0.81 4.34
C LEU A 40 15.72 1.27 3.82
N ALA A 41 16.81 0.79 4.39
CA ALA A 41 18.16 1.08 3.90
C ALA A 41 18.36 0.53 2.47
N ALA A 42 17.97 -0.73 2.24
CA ALA A 42 17.99 -1.38 0.93
C ALA A 42 17.14 -0.62 -0.10
N THR A 43 15.93 -0.23 0.28
CA THR A 43 15.01 0.55 -0.56
C THR A 43 15.63 1.87 -1.01
N ARG A 44 16.18 2.64 -0.06
CA ARG A 44 16.84 3.92 -0.37
C ARG A 44 18.04 3.72 -1.27
N SER A 45 18.90 2.75 -0.97
CA SER A 45 20.07 2.40 -1.78
C SER A 45 19.68 2.07 -3.22
N PHE A 46 18.70 1.18 -3.41
CA PHE A 46 18.21 0.76 -4.71
C PHE A 46 17.62 1.88 -5.56
N LEU A 47 16.77 2.73 -4.97
CA LEU A 47 16.09 3.81 -5.68
C LEU A 47 17.08 4.94 -6.02
N THR A 48 17.92 5.34 -5.06
CA THR A 48 18.93 6.39 -5.29
C THR A 48 19.97 5.97 -6.34
N ALA A 49 20.39 4.70 -6.35
CA ALA A 49 21.28 4.16 -7.39
C ALA A 49 20.65 4.20 -8.80
N GLN A 50 19.32 4.26 -8.90
CA GLN A 50 18.58 4.41 -10.17
C GLN A 50 18.18 5.86 -10.49
N GLY A 51 18.73 6.82 -9.75
CA GLY A 51 18.54 8.26 -9.98
C GLY A 51 17.22 8.81 -9.43
N PHE A 52 16.54 8.09 -8.53
CA PHE A 52 15.37 8.64 -7.85
C PHE A 52 15.79 9.66 -6.78
N GLN A 53 15.04 10.74 -6.68
CA GLN A 53 15.18 11.72 -5.61
C GLN A 53 14.28 11.34 -4.42
N GLU A 54 14.88 11.10 -3.25
CA GLU A 54 14.10 11.05 -2.00
C GLU A 54 13.63 12.47 -1.69
N LEU A 55 12.33 12.60 -1.46
CA LEU A 55 11.71 13.84 -1.05
C LEU A 55 10.94 13.59 0.25
N LEU A 56 10.70 14.66 1.02
CA LEU A 56 9.92 14.55 2.25
C LEU A 56 8.46 14.93 1.94
N PRO A 57 7.51 13.99 2.05
CA PRO A 57 6.12 14.27 1.75
C PRO A 57 5.50 15.17 2.82
N PRO A 58 4.47 15.96 2.47
CA PRO A 58 3.67 16.64 3.48
C PRO A 58 2.93 15.60 4.33
N VAL A 59 2.84 15.84 5.64
CA VAL A 59 1.99 15.04 6.54
C VAL A 59 0.55 15.56 6.54
N ILE A 60 0.38 16.85 6.28
CA ILE A 60 -0.90 17.55 6.30
C ILE A 60 -1.09 18.39 5.04
N GLY A 61 -2.33 18.60 4.63
CA GLY A 61 -2.63 19.45 3.49
C GLY A 61 -4.12 19.70 3.31
N PRO A 62 -4.51 20.59 2.37
CA PRO A 62 -5.92 20.93 2.16
C PRO A 62 -6.75 19.76 1.62
N VAL A 63 -6.10 18.83 0.90
CA VAL A 63 -6.67 17.59 0.38
C VAL A 63 -5.66 16.46 0.48
N THR A 64 -6.18 15.24 0.54
CA THR A 64 -5.46 13.97 0.48
C THR A 64 -6.21 13.02 -0.46
N ASP A 65 -5.66 11.85 -0.73
CA ASP A 65 -6.37 10.75 -1.37
C ASP A 65 -7.77 10.51 -0.75
N PRO A 66 -8.85 10.41 -1.56
CA PRO A 66 -10.20 10.17 -1.07
C PRO A 66 -10.34 8.89 -0.24
N GLY A 67 -9.46 7.91 -0.45
CA GLY A 67 -9.56 6.59 0.14
C GLY A 67 -10.56 5.71 -0.61
N ILE A 68 -10.44 4.41 -0.41
CA ILE A 68 -11.33 3.39 -0.98
C ILE A 68 -11.82 2.45 0.13
N ARG A 69 -12.74 1.53 -0.20
CA ARG A 69 -13.25 0.48 0.70
C ARG A 69 -13.69 0.99 2.09
N GLY A 70 -14.27 2.19 2.15
CA GLY A 70 -14.82 2.77 3.37
C GLY A 70 -13.81 3.42 4.33
N SER A 71 -12.51 3.45 4.00
CA SER A 71 -11.51 4.19 4.79
C SER A 71 -11.86 5.68 4.83
N LYS A 72 -11.74 6.33 6.00
CA LYS A 72 -12.07 7.75 6.16
C LYS A 72 -10.82 8.60 6.40
N GLN A 73 -10.91 9.85 5.95
CA GLN A 73 -9.89 10.88 6.17
C GLN A 73 -10.03 11.52 7.55
N VAL A 74 -8.91 12.04 8.09
CA VAL A 74 -8.88 12.81 9.34
C VAL A 74 -8.79 14.30 9.02
N ASP A 75 -9.75 15.09 9.52
CA ASP A 75 -9.70 16.55 9.45
C ASP A 75 -8.91 17.13 10.64
N ILE A 76 -8.15 18.19 10.39
CA ILE A 76 -7.44 18.96 11.41
C ILE A 76 -7.71 20.47 11.22
N ASP A 77 -7.62 21.24 12.30
CA ASP A 77 -7.58 22.71 12.21
C ASP A 77 -6.13 23.17 12.01
N PHE A 78 -5.89 23.90 10.93
CA PHE A 78 -4.62 24.54 10.63
C PHE A 78 -4.84 26.04 10.55
N TYR A 79 -4.67 26.72 11.69
CA TYR A 79 -4.86 28.16 11.84
C TYR A 79 -6.25 28.64 11.39
N GLY A 80 -7.32 27.91 11.75
CA GLY A 80 -8.69 28.22 11.34
C GLY A 80 -9.08 27.70 9.96
N HIS A 81 -8.19 26.99 9.28
CA HIS A 81 -8.47 26.33 8.00
C HIS A 81 -8.56 24.81 8.16
N LYS A 82 -9.56 24.19 7.53
CA LYS A 82 -9.69 22.73 7.52
C LYS A 82 -8.61 22.10 6.65
N TYR A 83 -7.72 21.35 7.26
CA TYR A 83 -6.69 20.53 6.62
C TYR A 83 -6.98 19.05 6.88
N LYS A 84 -6.20 18.17 6.26
CA LYS A 84 -6.30 16.72 6.38
C LYS A 84 -4.94 16.13 6.68
N LEU A 85 -4.91 15.07 7.50
CA LEU A 85 -3.78 14.15 7.53
C LEU A 85 -3.73 13.38 6.20
N MET A 86 -2.54 13.08 5.70
CA MET A 86 -2.39 12.30 4.48
C MET A 86 -2.84 10.85 4.70
N THR A 87 -3.75 10.38 3.86
CA THR A 87 -4.11 8.97 3.63
C THR A 87 -3.24 8.34 2.54
N SER A 88 -2.69 9.17 1.65
CA SER A 88 -1.64 8.92 0.67
C SER A 88 -1.17 10.27 0.10
N ALA A 89 0.11 10.36 -0.27
CA ALA A 89 0.68 11.55 -0.90
C ALA A 89 0.48 11.60 -2.44
N ILE A 90 -0.46 10.83 -3.01
CA ILE A 90 -0.67 10.66 -4.46
C ILE A 90 -0.65 11.96 -5.28
N LEU A 91 -1.34 13.00 -4.83
CA LEU A 91 -1.42 14.28 -5.53
C LEU A 91 -0.08 15.02 -5.50
N TYR A 92 0.65 14.90 -4.39
CA TYR A 92 1.94 15.56 -4.18
C TYR A 92 3.07 14.86 -4.91
N LYS A 93 3.03 13.52 -5.03
CA LYS A 93 4.02 12.78 -5.83
C LYS A 93 3.91 13.11 -7.31
N GLN A 94 2.70 13.15 -7.88
CA GLN A 94 2.53 13.61 -9.26
C GLN A 94 2.99 15.06 -9.44
N ALA A 95 2.62 15.97 -8.52
CA ALA A 95 3.04 17.37 -8.61
C ALA A 95 4.56 17.53 -8.54
N SER A 96 5.25 16.67 -7.78
CA SER A 96 6.71 16.66 -7.68
C SER A 96 7.39 16.33 -9.01
N LEU A 97 6.70 15.65 -9.93
CA LEU A 97 7.24 15.33 -11.25
C LEU A 97 7.41 16.52 -12.19
N MET A 98 6.84 17.67 -11.83
CA MET A 98 7.15 18.93 -12.50
C MET A 98 8.61 19.36 -12.26
N ALA A 99 9.21 18.93 -11.15
CA ALA A 99 10.58 19.29 -10.77
C ALA A 99 11.59 18.16 -10.99
N PHE A 100 11.17 16.90 -10.90
CA PHE A 100 12.04 15.73 -10.98
C PHE A 100 11.42 14.65 -11.87
N GLU A 101 12.24 13.87 -12.58
CA GLU A 101 11.72 12.78 -13.42
C GLU A 101 11.33 11.54 -12.61
N LYS A 102 11.98 11.33 -11.46
CA LYS A 102 11.83 10.14 -10.63
C LYS A 102 11.92 10.53 -9.16
N ILE A 103 10.87 10.23 -8.39
CA ILE A 103 10.84 10.54 -6.96
C ILE A 103 10.40 9.33 -6.15
N PHE A 104 10.81 9.32 -4.88
CA PHE A 104 10.21 8.45 -3.89
C PHE A 104 10.04 9.13 -2.55
N TYR A 105 9.09 8.62 -1.77
CA TYR A 105 8.85 9.01 -0.39
C TYR A 105 8.86 7.77 0.51
N ILE A 106 9.26 7.98 1.76
CA ILE A 106 8.86 7.11 2.87
C ILE A 106 7.79 7.88 3.64
N ALA A 107 6.52 7.68 3.25
CA ALA A 107 5.41 8.53 3.64
C ALA A 107 4.64 7.95 4.84
N PRO A 108 4.52 8.68 5.96
CA PRO A 108 3.55 8.33 6.99
C PRO A 108 2.14 8.65 6.50
N ASN A 109 1.20 7.73 6.71
CA ASN A 109 -0.19 7.87 6.32
C ASN A 109 -1.11 7.51 7.48
N VAL A 110 -2.26 8.18 7.52
CA VAL A 110 -3.31 7.95 8.51
C VAL A 110 -4.63 7.70 7.80
N ARG A 111 -5.24 6.53 8.07
CA ARG A 111 -6.57 6.14 7.56
C ARG A 111 -7.43 5.70 8.72
N LEU A 112 -8.63 6.27 8.84
CA LEU A 112 -9.63 5.73 9.75
C LEU A 112 -10.32 4.55 9.06
N GLU A 113 -9.71 3.37 9.21
CA GLU A 113 -10.22 2.14 8.63
C GLU A 113 -11.55 1.70 9.27
N PRO A 114 -12.44 1.02 8.52
CA PRO A 114 -13.66 0.44 9.07
C PRO A 114 -13.35 -0.50 10.25
N LEU A 115 -14.20 -0.52 11.28
CA LEU A 115 -13.91 -1.24 12.53
C LEU A 115 -13.78 -2.75 12.31
N GLU A 116 -14.50 -3.31 11.34
CA GLU A 116 -14.41 -4.71 10.93
C GLU A 116 -13.02 -5.11 10.43
N THR A 117 -12.18 -4.14 10.03
CA THR A 117 -10.80 -4.41 9.60
C THR A 117 -9.86 -4.75 10.75
N ALA A 118 -10.24 -4.48 12.00
CA ALA A 118 -9.41 -4.76 13.18
C ALA A 118 -8.99 -6.24 13.31
N VAL A 119 -9.78 -7.15 12.72
CA VAL A 119 -9.54 -8.61 12.77
C VAL A 119 -8.92 -9.19 11.51
N THR A 120 -8.66 -8.38 10.49
CA THR A 120 -8.02 -8.83 9.23
C THR A 120 -6.50 -8.99 9.36
N HIS A 121 -5.93 -8.63 10.52
CA HIS A 121 -4.50 -8.65 10.83
C HIS A 121 -3.60 -7.81 9.91
N ARG A 122 -4.13 -7.10 8.90
CA ARG A 122 -3.33 -6.38 7.88
C ARG A 122 -3.55 -4.87 7.83
N HIS A 123 -4.39 -4.34 8.73
CA HIS A 123 -4.74 -2.92 8.78
C HIS A 123 -4.18 -2.25 10.04
N LEU A 124 -3.73 -1.02 9.84
CA LEU A 124 -3.36 -0.06 10.87
C LEU A 124 -4.01 1.28 10.50
N ALA A 125 -4.39 2.06 11.51
CA ALA A 125 -4.86 3.42 11.29
C ALA A 125 -3.71 4.38 10.97
N GLU A 126 -2.49 4.07 11.40
CA GLU A 126 -1.25 4.78 11.08
C GLU A 126 -0.24 3.78 10.51
N PHE A 127 0.31 4.08 9.34
CA PHE A 127 1.23 3.18 8.63
C PHE A 127 2.18 3.98 7.73
N HIS A 128 3.22 3.32 7.22
CA HIS A 128 4.18 3.93 6.31
C HIS A 128 4.09 3.32 4.92
N GLN A 129 4.30 4.14 3.91
CA GLN A 129 4.29 3.72 2.51
C GLN A 129 5.59 4.10 1.84
N ILE A 130 6.20 3.14 1.13
CA ILE A 130 7.25 3.42 0.16
C ILE A 130 6.53 3.83 -1.13
N ASP A 131 6.39 5.14 -1.33
CA ASP A 131 5.74 5.70 -2.51
C ASP A 131 6.78 6.00 -3.60
N VAL A 132 6.51 5.55 -4.81
CA VAL A 132 7.35 5.77 -5.99
C VAL A 132 6.49 6.39 -7.09
N GLU A 133 7.05 7.36 -7.82
CA GLU A 133 6.41 7.95 -8.99
C GLU A 133 7.46 8.29 -10.06
N ILE A 134 7.13 7.98 -11.31
CA ILE A 134 8.02 8.05 -12.47
C ILE A 134 7.32 8.86 -13.56
N ARG A 135 7.97 9.92 -14.01
CA ARG A 135 7.50 10.77 -15.10
C ARG A 135 7.61 10.04 -16.44
N ASP A 136 6.62 10.26 -17.31
CA ASP A 136 6.54 9.79 -18.69
C ASP A 136 6.72 8.27 -18.82
N ALA A 137 6.27 7.52 -17.79
CA ALA A 137 6.35 6.07 -17.70
C ALA A 137 4.96 5.41 -17.72
N GLY A 138 4.90 4.20 -18.26
CA GLY A 138 3.70 3.37 -18.30
C GLY A 138 3.57 2.45 -17.08
N ARG A 139 2.48 1.70 -17.02
CA ARG A 139 2.17 0.75 -15.96
C ARG A 139 3.23 -0.33 -15.89
N GLU A 140 3.63 -0.83 -17.06
CA GLU A 140 4.59 -1.93 -17.18
C GLU A 140 5.95 -1.51 -16.59
N ASP A 141 6.41 -0.27 -16.82
CA ASP A 141 7.63 0.27 -16.20
C ASP A 141 7.54 0.30 -14.66
N ALA A 142 6.37 0.71 -14.14
CA ALA A 142 6.12 0.74 -12.70
C ALA A 142 6.08 -0.67 -12.09
N MET A 143 5.47 -1.65 -12.78
CA MET A 143 5.44 -3.05 -12.36
C MET A 143 6.85 -3.66 -12.36
N GLU A 144 7.63 -3.46 -13.42
CA GLU A 144 9.01 -3.93 -13.50
C GLU A 144 9.89 -3.32 -12.41
N LEU A 145 9.70 -2.04 -12.07
CA LEU A 145 10.41 -1.41 -10.96
C LEU A 145 9.97 -1.98 -9.60
N ALA A 146 8.67 -2.18 -9.38
CA ALA A 146 8.15 -2.75 -8.14
C ALA A 146 8.69 -4.17 -7.91
N GLU A 147 8.70 -5.02 -8.96
CA GLU A 147 9.28 -6.36 -8.91
C GLU A 147 10.75 -6.31 -8.52
N ARG A 148 11.56 -5.54 -9.25
CA ARG A 148 13.00 -5.43 -8.96
C ARG A 148 13.29 -4.86 -7.57
N LEU A 149 12.50 -3.88 -7.11
CA LEU A 149 12.64 -3.30 -5.78
C LEU A 149 12.36 -4.34 -4.69
N VAL A 150 11.23 -5.06 -4.80
CA VAL A 150 10.85 -6.10 -3.82
C VAL A 150 11.89 -7.21 -3.80
N ALA A 151 12.29 -7.73 -4.97
CA ALA A 151 13.31 -8.77 -5.07
C ALA A 151 14.64 -8.33 -4.45
N HIS A 152 15.09 -7.10 -4.73
CA HIS A 152 16.32 -6.54 -4.17
C HIS A 152 16.27 -6.42 -2.64
N VAL A 153 15.17 -5.87 -2.10
CA VAL A 153 15.03 -5.69 -0.65
C VAL A 153 15.00 -7.05 0.07
N VAL A 154 14.30 -8.03 -0.50
CA VAL A 154 14.25 -9.39 0.06
C VAL A 154 15.62 -10.06 -0.01
N ASP A 155 16.34 -9.96 -1.13
CA ASP A 155 17.70 -10.51 -1.26
C ASP A 155 18.67 -9.90 -0.23
N GLU A 156 18.63 -8.57 -0.04
CA GLU A 156 19.47 -7.90 0.96
C GLU A 156 19.18 -8.41 2.38
N VAL A 157 17.91 -8.56 2.75
CA VAL A 157 17.54 -9.11 4.07
C VAL A 157 18.00 -10.56 4.21
N VAL A 158 17.77 -11.40 3.19
CA VAL A 158 18.17 -12.82 3.21
C VAL A 158 19.68 -12.98 3.35
N ARG A 159 20.48 -12.11 2.74
CA ARG A 159 21.94 -12.12 2.86
C ARG A 159 22.44 -11.57 4.19
N GLU A 160 21.96 -10.40 4.59
CA GLU A 160 22.58 -9.58 5.63
C GLU A 160 21.96 -9.82 7.02
N MET A 161 20.76 -10.42 7.10
CA MET A 161 20.02 -10.61 8.35
C MET A 161 19.68 -12.08 8.68
N PRO A 162 20.55 -13.07 8.41
CA PRO A 162 20.19 -14.49 8.59
C PRO A 162 19.83 -14.84 10.04
N GLY A 163 20.52 -14.26 11.03
CA GLY A 163 20.24 -14.53 12.45
C GLY A 163 18.90 -13.97 12.92
N ASP A 164 18.48 -12.80 12.40
CA ASP A 164 17.15 -12.27 12.71
C ASP A 164 16.06 -13.11 12.04
N LEU A 165 16.25 -13.55 10.79
CA LEU A 165 15.29 -14.46 10.14
C LEU A 165 15.18 -15.81 10.86
N GLU A 166 16.28 -16.39 11.32
CA GLU A 166 16.30 -17.63 12.10
C GLU A 166 15.55 -17.46 13.44
N LEU A 167 15.83 -16.38 14.18
CA LEU A 167 15.10 -16.05 15.43
C LEU A 167 13.59 -15.92 15.18
N LEU A 168 13.23 -15.32 14.05
CA LEU A 168 11.85 -15.12 13.64
C LEU A 168 11.19 -16.42 13.10
N GLY A 169 11.94 -17.52 12.96
CA GLY A 169 11.45 -18.78 12.41
C GLY A 169 11.14 -18.71 10.91
N ARG A 170 11.75 -17.76 10.19
CA ARG A 170 11.50 -17.54 8.77
C ARG A 170 12.52 -18.27 7.92
N ASP A 171 12.05 -19.27 7.16
CA ASP A 171 12.88 -20.00 6.21
C ASP A 171 13.36 -19.09 5.08
N ARG A 172 14.67 -19.07 4.86
CA ARG A 172 15.32 -18.28 3.82
C ARG A 172 15.08 -18.86 2.43
N ASP A 173 14.93 -20.17 2.31
CA ASP A 173 14.65 -20.83 1.04
C ASP A 173 13.25 -20.50 0.50
N ALA A 174 12.32 -20.08 1.37
CA ALA A 174 11.00 -19.59 0.96
C ALA A 174 11.06 -18.35 0.05
N PHE A 175 12.15 -17.58 0.11
CA PHE A 175 12.33 -16.38 -0.71
C PHE A 175 13.02 -16.63 -2.05
N ARG A 176 13.41 -17.88 -2.36
CA ARG A 176 14.10 -18.21 -3.60
C ARG A 176 13.33 -17.74 -4.84
N GLU A 177 12.02 -18.00 -4.87
CA GLU A 177 11.15 -17.60 -5.97
C GLU A 177 10.97 -16.07 -6.07
N VAL A 178 11.05 -15.36 -4.94
CA VAL A 178 10.99 -13.88 -4.91
C VAL A 178 12.25 -13.25 -5.49
N VAL A 179 13.41 -13.86 -5.21
CA VAL A 179 14.72 -13.31 -5.60
C VAL A 179 15.10 -13.72 -7.03
N GLN A 180 14.72 -14.92 -7.47
CA GLN A 180 15.18 -15.50 -8.74
C GLN A 180 14.11 -15.56 -9.83
N GLY A 181 12.83 -15.47 -9.46
CA GLY A 181 11.71 -15.62 -10.37
C GLY A 181 11.15 -14.28 -10.86
N ALA A 182 10.60 -14.29 -12.08
CA ALA A 182 9.71 -13.22 -12.52
C ALA A 182 8.35 -13.36 -11.83
N PHE A 183 7.76 -12.24 -11.42
CA PHE A 183 6.46 -12.28 -10.75
C PHE A 183 5.38 -12.63 -11.78
N ALA A 184 4.47 -13.53 -11.39
CA ALA A 184 3.40 -13.92 -12.28
C ALA A 184 2.42 -12.75 -12.50
N ARG A 185 1.59 -12.84 -13.52
CA ARG A 185 0.57 -11.83 -13.83
C ARG A 185 -0.75 -12.52 -14.12
N THR A 186 -1.82 -11.97 -13.56
CA THR A 186 -3.20 -12.34 -13.84
C THR A 186 -4.04 -11.07 -14.00
N THR A 187 -5.08 -11.12 -14.81
CA THR A 187 -6.04 -10.00 -14.88
C THR A 187 -7.03 -10.09 -13.70
N HIS A 188 -7.60 -8.97 -13.29
CA HIS A 188 -8.68 -8.92 -12.30
C HIS A 188 -9.84 -9.83 -12.69
N ARG A 189 -10.20 -9.85 -13.99
CA ARG A 189 -11.23 -10.74 -14.52
C ARG A 189 -10.92 -12.22 -14.30
N GLU A 190 -9.67 -12.64 -14.52
CA GLU A 190 -9.24 -14.02 -14.28
C GLU A 190 -9.21 -14.32 -12.77
N ALA A 191 -8.66 -13.42 -11.97
CA ALA A 191 -8.61 -13.56 -10.51
C ALA A 191 -10.00 -13.69 -9.88
N THR A 192 -10.97 -12.90 -10.32
CA THR A 192 -12.37 -12.98 -9.84
C THR A 192 -13.07 -14.25 -10.32
N ALA A 193 -12.83 -14.69 -11.55
CA ALA A 193 -13.35 -15.98 -12.04
C ALA A 193 -12.78 -17.17 -11.26
N ASP A 194 -11.48 -17.14 -10.95
CA ASP A 194 -10.80 -18.14 -10.13
C ASP A 194 -11.40 -18.21 -8.71
N LEU A 195 -11.68 -17.07 -8.10
CA LEU A 195 -12.33 -17.00 -6.78
C LEU A 195 -13.73 -17.64 -6.80
N VAL A 196 -14.54 -17.31 -7.80
CA VAL A 196 -15.88 -17.91 -7.96
C VAL A 196 -15.77 -19.41 -8.18
N ALA A 197 -14.80 -19.88 -8.96
CA ALA A 197 -14.56 -21.31 -9.19
C ALA A 197 -14.13 -22.05 -7.91
N LEU A 198 -13.49 -21.36 -6.97
CA LEU A 198 -13.13 -21.88 -5.64
C LEU A 198 -14.29 -21.81 -4.63
N GLY A 199 -15.44 -21.31 -5.03
CA GLY A 199 -16.61 -21.17 -4.16
C GLY A 199 -16.62 -19.89 -3.33
N HIS A 200 -15.72 -18.94 -3.58
CA HIS A 200 -15.76 -17.59 -2.98
C HIS A 200 -16.58 -16.65 -3.87
N PRO A 201 -17.77 -16.18 -3.42
CA PRO A 201 -18.55 -15.23 -4.20
C PRO A 201 -17.79 -13.91 -4.37
N GLN A 202 -17.52 -13.52 -5.61
CA GLN A 202 -16.80 -12.28 -5.93
C GLN A 202 -17.48 -11.58 -7.10
N ASP A 203 -17.73 -10.27 -6.96
CA ASP A 203 -18.28 -9.44 -8.03
C ASP A 203 -17.16 -9.01 -8.99
N PRO A 204 -17.22 -9.35 -10.30
CA PRO A 204 -16.23 -8.95 -11.29
C PRO A 204 -16.29 -7.46 -11.66
N GLY A 205 -17.35 -6.73 -11.28
CA GLY A 205 -17.43 -5.28 -11.42
C GLY A 205 -16.89 -4.51 -10.21
N ALA A 206 -16.54 -5.22 -9.14
CA ALA A 206 -16.09 -4.65 -7.90
C ALA A 206 -14.62 -4.97 -7.63
N GLU A 207 -14.16 -4.39 -6.55
CA GLU A 207 -12.86 -4.66 -5.98
C GLU A 207 -12.76 -6.10 -5.43
N ILE A 208 -11.59 -6.73 -5.51
CA ILE A 208 -11.36 -8.02 -4.85
C ILE A 208 -11.44 -7.79 -3.33
N ASP A 209 -12.30 -8.53 -2.64
CA ASP A 209 -12.42 -8.36 -1.20
C ASP A 209 -11.21 -8.94 -0.45
N TRP A 210 -11.08 -8.61 0.84
CA TRP A 210 -9.90 -9.00 1.61
C TRP A 210 -9.74 -10.52 1.77
N GLU A 211 -10.84 -11.27 1.82
CA GLU A 211 -10.83 -12.74 1.94
C GLU A 211 -10.42 -13.37 0.60
N GLY A 212 -10.93 -12.85 -0.52
CA GLY A 212 -10.52 -13.24 -1.86
C GLY A 212 -9.04 -13.00 -2.12
N GLU A 213 -8.49 -11.86 -1.69
CA GLU A 213 -7.05 -11.62 -1.76
C GLU A 213 -6.23 -12.66 -0.96
N GLU A 214 -6.68 -13.03 0.24
CA GLU A 214 -6.03 -14.05 1.06
C GLU A 214 -6.09 -15.44 0.40
N ILE A 215 -7.23 -15.81 -0.17
CA ILE A 215 -7.41 -17.06 -0.93
C ILE A 215 -6.46 -17.11 -2.13
N LEU A 216 -6.38 -16.04 -2.93
CA LEU A 216 -5.47 -15.96 -4.08
C LEU A 216 -4.00 -16.03 -3.64
N SER A 217 -3.66 -15.29 -2.58
CA SER A 217 -2.32 -15.24 -1.99
C SER A 217 -1.87 -16.60 -1.47
N ALA A 218 -2.74 -17.35 -0.79
CA ALA A 218 -2.40 -18.65 -0.19
C ALA A 218 -2.12 -19.75 -1.23
N LYS A 219 -2.61 -19.60 -2.47
CA LYS A 219 -2.44 -20.59 -3.55
C LYS A 219 -1.06 -20.57 -4.21
N THR A 220 -0.27 -19.52 -3.99
CA THR A 220 1.00 -19.30 -4.68
C THR A 220 2.16 -19.30 -3.70
N SER A 221 3.33 -19.72 -4.17
CA SER A 221 4.61 -19.61 -3.48
C SER A 221 5.45 -18.42 -3.94
N ARG A 222 4.96 -17.65 -4.93
CA ARG A 222 5.63 -16.48 -5.49
C ARG A 222 4.71 -15.25 -5.54
N PRO A 223 5.25 -14.03 -5.42
CA PRO A 223 4.48 -12.82 -5.66
C PRO A 223 3.94 -12.78 -7.08
N PHE A 224 2.81 -12.10 -7.25
CA PHE A 224 2.18 -11.93 -8.56
C PHE A 224 1.40 -10.62 -8.63
N PHE A 225 1.25 -10.10 -9.84
CA PHE A 225 0.46 -8.93 -10.13
C PHE A 225 -0.97 -9.32 -10.51
N VAL A 226 -1.95 -8.62 -9.93
CA VAL A 226 -3.32 -8.55 -10.44
C VAL A 226 -3.45 -7.22 -11.18
N VAL A 227 -3.78 -7.24 -12.46
CA VAL A 227 -3.86 -6.04 -13.30
C VAL A 227 -5.27 -5.79 -13.83
N ASP A 228 -5.50 -4.63 -14.45
CA ASP A 228 -6.71 -4.35 -15.23
C ASP A 228 -8.00 -4.34 -14.38
N TYR A 229 -7.97 -3.67 -13.21
CA TYR A 229 -9.16 -3.55 -12.37
C TYR A 229 -10.28 -2.75 -13.06
N PRO A 230 -11.56 -3.00 -12.73
CA PRO A 230 -12.68 -2.30 -13.32
C PRO A 230 -12.73 -0.84 -12.87
N LYS A 231 -13.13 0.05 -13.78
CA LYS A 231 -13.37 1.47 -13.50
C LYS A 231 -14.40 1.62 -12.38
N GLY A 232 -14.06 2.46 -11.39
CA GLY A 232 -14.89 2.70 -10.21
C GLY A 232 -14.43 1.95 -8.96
N SER A 233 -13.54 0.97 -9.10
CA SER A 233 -12.90 0.27 -7.97
C SER A 233 -11.74 1.05 -7.33
N ARG A 234 -11.29 2.13 -7.98
CA ARG A 234 -10.10 2.91 -7.61
C ARG A 234 -10.37 4.42 -7.69
N GLY A 235 -9.41 5.18 -7.16
CA GLY A 235 -9.44 6.65 -7.14
C GLY A 235 -9.54 7.29 -8.52
N PHE A 236 -9.93 8.56 -8.55
CA PHE A 236 -10.12 9.32 -9.79
C PHE A 236 -8.82 9.52 -10.60
N TYR A 237 -7.67 9.33 -9.96
CA TYR A 237 -6.34 9.53 -10.53
C TYR A 237 -5.79 8.28 -11.23
N ASP A 238 -6.48 7.14 -11.17
CA ASP A 238 -6.12 5.94 -11.95
C ASP A 238 -6.57 6.14 -13.40
N GLN A 239 -5.62 6.00 -14.33
CA GLN A 239 -5.89 6.18 -15.76
C GLN A 239 -6.74 5.04 -16.32
N GLU A 240 -7.77 5.40 -17.07
CA GLU A 240 -8.57 4.45 -17.84
C GLU A 240 -7.83 4.03 -19.12
N ASP A 241 -7.95 2.76 -19.49
CA ASP A 241 -7.42 2.24 -20.75
C ASP A 241 -8.24 2.80 -21.92
N SER A 242 -7.57 3.55 -22.80
CA SER A 242 -8.18 4.19 -23.97
C SER A 242 -8.68 3.19 -25.02
N GLU A 243 -8.12 1.98 -25.07
CA GLU A 243 -8.53 0.91 -25.98
C GLU A 243 -9.59 0.00 -25.37
N ARG A 244 -9.67 -0.03 -24.03
CA ARG A 244 -10.59 -0.88 -23.26
C ARG A 244 -11.38 -0.07 -22.22
N PRO A 245 -12.38 0.72 -22.64
CA PRO A 245 -13.19 1.52 -21.73
C PRO A 245 -13.79 0.68 -20.59
N GLY A 246 -13.78 1.23 -19.39
CA GLY A 246 -14.18 0.53 -18.16
C GLY A 246 -13.06 -0.27 -17.48
N ILE A 247 -11.85 -0.32 -18.05
CA ILE A 247 -10.68 -0.99 -17.45
C ILE A 247 -9.63 0.06 -17.08
N LEU A 248 -9.03 -0.07 -15.91
CA LEU A 248 -7.97 0.82 -15.44
C LEU A 248 -6.58 0.26 -15.77
N ARG A 249 -5.64 1.15 -16.11
CA ARG A 249 -4.22 0.82 -16.32
C ARG A 249 -3.48 0.77 -14.99
N ASN A 250 -3.94 -0.14 -14.13
CA ASN A 250 -3.42 -0.31 -12.77
C ASN A 250 -3.02 -1.76 -12.46
N PHE A 251 -2.48 -1.93 -11.26
CA PHE A 251 -2.07 -3.21 -10.71
C PHE A 251 -2.05 -3.21 -9.18
N ASP A 252 -2.23 -4.38 -8.60
CA ASP A 252 -1.82 -4.70 -7.24
C ASP A 252 -0.74 -5.78 -7.28
N LEU A 253 0.23 -5.71 -6.36
CA LEU A 253 1.23 -6.75 -6.13
C LEU A 253 0.83 -7.55 -4.89
N ILE A 254 0.58 -8.83 -5.08
CA ILE A 254 0.13 -9.76 -4.04
C ILE A 254 1.32 -10.59 -3.56
N ALA A 255 1.61 -10.57 -2.26
CA ALA A 255 2.55 -11.51 -1.64
C ALA A 255 1.94 -12.92 -1.57
N PRO A 256 2.76 -13.98 -1.60
CA PRO A 256 2.29 -15.35 -1.44
C PRO A 256 1.88 -15.66 0.01
N GLU A 257 1.56 -16.93 0.30
CA GLU A 257 1.42 -17.49 1.66
C GLU A 257 0.28 -16.86 2.50
N GLY A 258 -0.74 -16.28 1.87
CA GLY A 258 -1.87 -15.65 2.55
C GLY A 258 -1.58 -14.23 3.07
N TYR A 259 -0.46 -13.61 2.68
CA TYR A 259 -0.14 -12.25 3.12
C TYR A 259 -0.97 -11.17 2.42
N GLY A 260 -1.44 -11.43 1.20
CA GLY A 260 -2.26 -10.49 0.42
C GLY A 260 -1.46 -9.34 -0.21
N GLU A 261 -2.15 -8.24 -0.52
CA GLU A 261 -1.59 -7.06 -1.18
C GLU A 261 -0.42 -6.41 -0.41
N LEU A 262 0.72 -6.28 -1.08
CA LEU A 262 1.88 -5.48 -0.65
C LEU A 262 1.85 -4.08 -1.23
N ALA A 263 1.45 -3.95 -2.49
CA ALA A 263 1.52 -2.71 -3.23
C ALA A 263 0.30 -2.51 -4.14
N SER A 264 -0.05 -1.26 -4.37
CA SER A 264 -1.01 -0.85 -5.40
C SER A 264 -0.45 0.30 -6.22
N GLY A 265 -0.67 0.28 -7.53
CA GLY A 265 -0.10 1.24 -8.47
C GLY A 265 -0.90 1.40 -9.74
N SER A 266 -0.67 2.51 -10.44
CA SER A 266 -1.35 2.81 -11.70
C SER A 266 -0.55 3.76 -12.57
N GLU A 267 -0.82 3.71 -13.88
CA GLU A 267 -0.68 4.89 -14.73
C GLU A 267 -1.66 5.96 -14.27
N ARG A 268 -1.23 7.21 -14.36
CA ARG A 268 -1.93 8.34 -13.77
C ARG A 268 -2.73 9.12 -14.78
N GLU A 269 -3.97 9.38 -14.41
CA GLU A 269 -4.76 10.39 -15.09
C GLU A 269 -4.13 11.77 -14.84
N HIS A 270 -3.87 12.48 -15.92
CA HIS A 270 -3.19 13.78 -15.94
C HIS A 270 -3.97 14.82 -16.75
N ASP A 271 -4.98 14.39 -17.54
CA ASP A 271 -5.88 15.30 -18.23
C ASP A 271 -6.89 15.93 -17.26
N TYR A 272 -6.98 17.26 -17.29
CA TYR A 272 -7.86 18.00 -16.40
C TYR A 272 -9.34 17.62 -16.56
N ALA A 273 -9.83 17.43 -17.79
CA ALA A 273 -11.23 17.15 -18.03
C ALA A 273 -11.59 15.72 -17.59
N ALA A 274 -10.70 14.76 -17.82
CA ALA A 274 -10.82 13.40 -17.35
C ALA A 274 -10.83 13.34 -15.81
N LEU A 275 -9.88 14.00 -15.13
CA LEU A 275 -9.85 14.08 -13.66
C LEU A 275 -11.16 14.62 -13.09
N VAL A 276 -11.65 15.76 -13.60
CA VAL A 276 -12.90 16.37 -13.14
C VAL A 276 -14.10 15.45 -13.39
N THR A 277 -14.13 14.76 -14.53
CA THR A 277 -15.19 13.79 -14.85
C THR A 277 -15.16 12.63 -13.86
N ARG A 278 -13.99 12.02 -13.64
CA ARG A 278 -13.81 10.90 -12.69
C ARG A 278 -14.16 11.30 -11.26
N MET A 279 -13.75 12.49 -10.81
CA MET A 279 -14.13 13.01 -9.49
C MET A 279 -15.65 13.08 -9.33
N ARG A 280 -16.37 13.59 -10.34
CA ARG A 280 -17.84 13.66 -10.30
C ARG A 280 -18.50 12.28 -10.30
N GLU A 281 -17.98 11.34 -11.08
CA GLU A 281 -18.45 9.95 -11.10
C GLU A 281 -18.31 9.27 -9.72
N THR A 282 -17.23 9.56 -9.00
CA THR A 282 -16.96 8.98 -7.67
C THR A 282 -17.50 9.82 -6.50
N GLY A 283 -18.24 10.90 -6.79
CA GLY A 283 -18.82 11.77 -5.75
C GLY A 283 -17.82 12.72 -5.07
N GLU A 284 -16.59 12.80 -5.56
CA GLU A 284 -15.60 13.78 -5.09
C GLU A 284 -15.94 15.18 -5.60
N ASN A 285 -15.77 16.19 -4.73
CA ASN A 285 -16.01 17.58 -5.09
C ASN A 285 -14.73 18.21 -5.67
N PRO A 286 -14.66 18.51 -6.99
CA PRO A 286 -13.46 19.06 -7.62
C PRO A 286 -13.00 20.39 -7.00
N ALA A 287 -13.93 21.17 -6.43
CA ALA A 287 -13.60 22.46 -5.80
C ALA A 287 -12.64 22.33 -4.61
N LYS A 288 -12.57 21.15 -3.96
CA LYS A 288 -11.61 20.89 -2.89
C LYS A 288 -10.17 20.73 -3.40
N TYR A 289 -10.01 20.24 -4.63
CA TYR A 289 -8.71 19.90 -5.23
C TYR A 289 -8.12 21.03 -6.06
N GLY A 290 -8.47 22.30 -5.77
CA GLY A 290 -8.16 23.45 -6.61
C GLY A 290 -6.69 23.56 -7.02
N TRP A 291 -5.77 23.48 -6.06
CA TRP A 291 -4.33 23.58 -6.35
C TRP A 291 -3.85 22.47 -7.30
N TYR A 292 -4.33 21.24 -7.12
CA TYR A 292 -3.94 20.08 -7.92
C TYR A 292 -4.54 20.17 -9.33
N LEU A 293 -5.81 20.53 -9.42
CA LEU A 293 -6.50 20.72 -10.69
C LEU A 293 -5.95 21.90 -11.50
N ASP A 294 -5.45 22.94 -10.83
CA ASP A 294 -4.75 24.05 -11.49
C ASP A 294 -3.38 23.62 -12.03
N LEU A 295 -2.74 22.58 -11.46
CA LEU A 295 -1.55 21.96 -12.03
C LEU A 295 -1.91 21.12 -13.25
N ALA A 296 -2.92 20.24 -13.13
CA ALA A 296 -3.40 19.44 -14.24
C ALA A 296 -3.78 20.31 -15.45
N ARG A 297 -4.49 21.44 -15.22
CA ARG A 297 -4.85 22.39 -16.29
C ARG A 297 -3.64 23.03 -16.98
N ARG A 298 -2.52 23.20 -16.27
CA ARG A 298 -1.27 23.72 -16.83
C ARG A 298 -0.40 22.66 -17.49
N GLY A 299 -0.79 21.39 -17.39
CA GLY A 299 -0.03 20.24 -17.87
C GLY A 299 0.84 19.66 -16.75
N ILE A 300 0.25 18.78 -15.94
CA ILE A 300 1.03 17.88 -15.09
C ILE A 300 1.57 16.75 -15.98
N PRO A 301 2.82 16.28 -15.78
CA PRO A 301 3.36 15.22 -16.62
C PRO A 301 2.55 13.94 -16.53
N ALA A 302 2.51 13.17 -17.62
CA ALA A 302 2.08 11.77 -17.55
C ALA A 302 3.02 11.02 -16.58
N SER A 303 2.48 10.05 -15.86
CA SER A 303 3.29 9.29 -14.91
C SER A 303 2.70 7.92 -14.61
N SER A 304 3.53 7.08 -14.01
CA SER A 304 3.10 5.87 -13.34
C SER A 304 3.82 5.74 -12.01
N GLY A 305 3.21 5.00 -11.09
CA GLY A 305 3.85 4.75 -9.80
C GLY A 305 3.02 3.84 -8.92
N PHE A 306 3.56 3.55 -7.74
CA PHE A 306 2.98 2.63 -6.79
C PHE A 306 3.29 3.04 -5.36
N GLY A 307 2.57 2.46 -4.42
CA GLY A 307 2.88 2.52 -3.00
C GLY A 307 3.00 1.13 -2.43
N ILE A 308 4.08 0.83 -1.71
CA ILE A 308 4.26 -0.41 -0.95
C ILE A 308 3.99 -0.13 0.53
N GLY A 309 3.05 -0.82 1.14
CA GLY A 309 2.81 -0.72 2.58
C GLY A 309 3.98 -1.32 3.36
N LEU A 310 4.76 -0.50 4.08
CA LEU A 310 5.99 -0.93 4.73
C LEU A 310 5.72 -1.99 5.79
N GLU A 311 4.70 -1.81 6.63
CA GLU A 311 4.35 -2.76 7.68
C GLU A 311 3.84 -4.09 7.08
N ARG A 312 3.09 -4.04 5.97
CA ARG A 312 2.66 -5.26 5.25
C ARG A 312 3.83 -5.99 4.62
N PHE A 313 4.76 -5.26 3.99
CA PHE A 313 5.95 -5.85 3.40
C PHE A 313 6.88 -6.43 4.47
N THR A 314 7.09 -5.71 5.56
CA THR A 314 7.85 -6.20 6.73
C THR A 314 7.21 -7.46 7.28
N ARG A 315 5.88 -7.45 7.48
CA ARG A 315 5.10 -8.60 7.96
C ARG A 315 5.38 -9.84 7.11
N TYR A 316 5.32 -9.70 5.78
CA TYR A 316 5.67 -10.77 4.84
C TYR A 316 7.10 -11.28 5.01
N VAL A 317 8.10 -10.38 4.97
CA VAL A 317 9.51 -10.76 5.03
C VAL A 317 9.90 -11.38 6.38
N THR A 318 9.22 -11.01 7.46
CA THR A 318 9.54 -11.47 8.82
C THR A 318 8.64 -12.61 9.32
N GLY A 319 7.71 -13.09 8.48
CA GLY A 319 6.80 -14.16 8.86
C GLY A 319 5.80 -13.76 9.96
N ARG A 320 5.52 -12.47 10.15
CA ARG A 320 4.59 -12.02 11.21
C ARG A 320 3.15 -12.28 10.81
N THR A 321 2.32 -12.56 11.80
CA THR A 321 0.90 -12.86 11.58
C THR A 321 0.09 -11.59 11.35
N ALA A 322 0.49 -10.47 11.98
CA ALA A 322 -0.23 -9.21 11.91
C ALA A 322 0.67 -7.98 11.66
N ALA A 323 0.14 -6.98 10.96
CA ALA A 323 0.84 -5.75 10.59
C ALA A 323 1.31 -4.94 11.81
N TRP A 324 0.57 -5.01 12.93
CA TRP A 324 0.96 -4.31 14.16
C TRP A 324 2.29 -4.83 14.74
N GLU A 325 2.64 -6.10 14.49
CA GLU A 325 3.91 -6.69 14.93
C GLU A 325 5.11 -6.08 14.19
N ALA A 326 4.86 -5.44 13.06
CA ALA A 326 5.83 -4.71 12.25
C ALA A 326 5.83 -3.20 12.53
N SER A 327 5.21 -2.73 13.61
CA SER A 327 5.21 -1.33 14.02
C SER A 327 5.74 -1.18 15.44
N ALA A 328 6.56 -0.16 15.69
CA ALA A 328 7.03 0.16 17.04
C ALA A 328 5.91 0.69 17.95
N TYR A 329 4.95 1.41 17.36
CA TYR A 329 3.84 2.06 18.08
C TYR A 329 2.52 1.87 17.33
N PRO A 330 2.03 0.63 17.21
CA PRO A 330 0.90 0.32 16.35
C PRO A 330 -0.38 1.08 16.75
N LYS A 331 -1.13 1.53 15.74
CA LYS A 331 -2.49 2.07 15.88
C LYS A 331 -3.46 1.13 15.20
N LEU A 332 -4.10 0.24 15.96
CA LEU A 332 -5.13 -0.64 15.40
C LEU A 332 -6.46 0.10 15.21
N PRO A 333 -7.24 -0.23 14.16
CA PRO A 333 -8.58 0.30 13.98
C PRO A 333 -9.45 0.07 15.23
N GLY A 334 -10.10 1.12 15.73
CA GLY A 334 -10.98 1.05 16.90
C GLY A 334 -10.32 0.88 18.26
N VAL A 335 -8.99 0.75 18.33
CA VAL A 335 -8.27 0.56 19.60
C VAL A 335 -7.64 1.88 20.06
N VAL A 336 -8.08 2.37 21.22
CA VAL A 336 -7.47 3.54 21.86
C VAL A 336 -6.15 3.13 22.50
N SER A 337 -5.04 3.70 22.05
CA SER A 337 -3.74 3.52 22.71
C SER A 337 -3.75 4.22 24.08
N ALA A 338 -3.25 3.53 25.11
CA ALA A 338 -3.12 4.06 26.47
C ALA A 338 -1.99 5.07 26.61
#